data_AF-J8AD09-F1
#
_entry.id   AF-J8AD09-F1
#
_cell.length_a   1.000
_cell.length_b   1.000
_cell.length_c   1.000
_cell.angle_alpha   90.00
_cell.angle_beta   90.00
_cell.angle_gamma   90.00
#
_symmetry.space_group_name_H-M   'P 1'
#
loop_
_entity.id
_entity.type
_entity.pdbx_description
1 polymer ?
#
loop_
_entity_poly.entity_id
_entity_poly.type
_entity_poly.pdbx_seq_one_letter_code
_entity_poly.pdbx_strand_id
1 'polypeptide(L)'
;MIDFYLNKTRNHKAAKRFFKKALRSFHVSKPRVITVDKNPAYPMAIEELKKEKKMPVGIQIRQLKYLNNIVEQDYRFIKKRIHSMLGFKSFKTATSILIGMEAMHMIKKGQIHLRHQSIQNQKEFIHQVFNFMT
;
A
#
# COMPACT_ATOMS: atom_id res chain seq x y z
N MET A 1 -7.48 -0.57 3.90
CA MET A 1 -6.90 -0.36 2.55
C MET A 1 -5.47 -0.86 2.60
N ILE A 2 -5.07 -1.66 1.63
CA ILE A 2 -3.81 -2.40 1.69
C ILE A 2 -2.97 -2.02 0.47
N ASP A 3 -1.97 -1.14 0.63
CA ASP A 3 -0.94 -0.97 -0.40
C ASP A 3 0.22 -1.94 -0.15
N PHE A 4 0.71 -2.62 -1.17
CA PHE A 4 1.93 -3.41 -1.05
C PHE A 4 3.16 -2.70 -1.60
N TYR A 5 4.29 -2.86 -0.92
CA TYR A 5 5.60 -2.52 -1.47
C TYR A 5 6.59 -3.63 -1.15
N LEU A 6 6.92 -4.41 -2.18
CA LEU A 6 7.86 -5.51 -2.06
C LEU A 6 9.29 -4.98 -2.14
N ASN A 7 10.09 -5.25 -1.12
CA ASN A 7 11.51 -4.93 -1.08
C ASN A 7 12.27 -6.07 -0.40
N LYS A 8 13.51 -6.34 -0.83
CA LYS A 8 14.44 -7.28 -0.20
C LYS A 8 14.75 -6.92 1.26
N THR A 9 14.74 -5.63 1.57
CA THR A 9 15.11 -5.11 2.90
C THR A 9 14.03 -4.20 3.47
N ARG A 10 13.97 -4.12 4.81
CA ARG A 10 13.06 -3.24 5.57
C ARG A 10 13.79 -2.01 6.11
N ASN A 11 14.65 -1.39 5.29
CA ASN A 11 15.41 -0.20 5.68
C ASN A 11 14.60 1.10 5.49
N HIS A 12 15.15 2.24 5.95
CA HIS A 12 14.48 3.53 5.82
C HIS A 12 14.23 3.93 4.36
N LYS A 13 15.12 3.58 3.43
CA LYS A 13 14.91 3.82 1.98
C LYS A 13 13.67 3.10 1.46
N ALA A 14 13.47 1.86 1.87
CA ALA A 14 12.28 1.07 1.54
C ALA A 14 11.01 1.68 2.15
N ALA A 15 11.06 2.03 3.43
CA ALA A 15 9.94 2.70 4.13
C ALA A 15 9.55 4.02 3.46
N LYS A 16 10.53 4.84 3.09
CA LYS A 16 10.31 6.11 2.38
C LYS A 16 9.64 5.90 1.01
N ARG A 17 10.09 4.90 0.24
CA ARG A 17 9.46 4.54 -1.04
C ARG A 17 8.03 4.04 -0.85
N PHE A 18 7.79 3.23 0.19
CA PHE A 18 6.46 2.79 0.55
C PHE A 18 5.52 3.96 0.87
N PHE A 19 5.92 4.89 1.74
CA PHE A 19 5.11 6.08 2.03
C PHE A 19 4.85 6.93 0.79
N LYS A 20 5.84 7.10 -0.09
CA LYS A 20 5.64 7.81 -1.37
C LYS A 20 4.61 7.10 -2.26
N LYS A 21 4.63 5.76 -2.33
CA LYS A 21 3.61 4.98 -3.07
C LYS A 21 2.23 5.19 -2.43
N ALA A 22 2.12 4.94 -1.13
CA ALA A 22 0.85 5.00 -0.40
C ALA A 22 0.21 6.40 -0.47
N LEU A 23 0.97 7.47 -0.28
CA LEU A 23 0.45 8.84 -0.33
C LEU A 23 0.08 9.33 -1.73
N ARG A 24 0.57 8.66 -2.78
CA ARG A 24 0.21 8.94 -4.19
C ARG A 24 -0.96 8.10 -4.69
N SER A 25 -1.35 7.09 -3.93
CA SER A 25 -2.38 6.14 -4.34
C SER A 25 -3.71 6.87 -4.52
N PHE A 26 -4.34 6.72 -5.70
CA PHE A 26 -5.55 7.49 -6.08
C PHE A 26 -6.74 7.27 -5.14
N HIS A 27 -6.74 6.14 -4.43
CA HIS A 27 -7.79 5.76 -3.49
C HIS A 27 -7.48 6.17 -2.04
N VAL A 28 -6.33 6.80 -1.79
CA VAL A 28 -5.96 7.39 -0.50
C VAL A 28 -6.37 8.85 -0.45
N SER A 29 -7.39 9.17 0.35
CA SER A 29 -7.63 10.54 0.78
C SER A 29 -6.47 11.03 1.64
N LYS A 30 -6.10 12.31 1.55
CA LYS A 30 -5.04 12.94 2.38
C LYS A 30 -5.23 12.55 3.88
N PRO A 31 -4.36 11.67 4.44
CA PRO A 31 -4.59 11.13 5.77
C PRO A 31 -4.33 12.19 6.84
N ARG A 32 -5.21 12.25 7.85
CA ARG A 32 -5.02 13.08 9.05
C ARG A 32 -4.04 12.43 10.04
N VAL A 33 -4.05 11.09 10.12
CA VAL A 33 -3.21 10.31 11.04
C VAL A 33 -2.63 9.10 10.30
N ILE A 34 -1.35 8.81 10.49
CA ILE A 34 -0.71 7.56 10.07
C ILE A 34 -0.31 6.79 11.32
N THR A 35 -0.78 5.55 11.39
CA THR A 35 -0.34 4.60 12.41
C THR A 35 0.79 3.75 11.84
N VAL A 36 1.89 3.65 12.57
CA VAL A 36 3.03 2.79 12.21
C VAL A 36 3.40 1.87 13.38
N ASP A 37 4.11 0.79 13.08
CA ASP A 37 4.77 -0.01 14.10
C ASP A 37 6.03 0.67 14.65
N LYS A 38 6.68 0.01 15.62
CA LYS A 38 7.89 0.53 16.27
C LYS A 38 9.17 0.27 15.46
N ASN A 39 9.10 0.01 14.15
CA ASN A 39 10.27 -0.19 13.31
C ASN A 39 11.09 1.11 13.22
N PRO A 40 12.41 1.08 13.53
CA PRO A 40 13.27 2.25 13.51
C PRO A 40 13.43 2.88 12.11
N ALA A 41 13.10 2.16 11.04
CA ALA A 41 13.11 2.69 9.68
C ALA A 41 12.05 3.77 9.43
N TYR A 42 10.91 3.73 10.13
CA TYR A 42 9.79 4.64 9.86
C TYR A 42 10.03 6.08 10.32
N PRO A 43 10.52 6.36 11.55
CA PRO A 43 10.83 7.73 11.97
C PRO A 43 11.79 8.44 10.99
N MET A 44 12.88 7.78 10.59
CA MET A 44 13.85 8.34 9.65
C MET A 44 13.22 8.63 8.28
N ALA A 45 12.43 7.68 7.75
CA ALA A 45 11.75 7.86 6.46
C ALA A 45 10.74 9.03 6.50
N ILE A 46 9.98 9.17 7.60
CA ILE A 46 8.98 10.22 7.77
C ILE A 46 9.66 11.59 7.88
N GLU A 47 10.76 11.69 8.64
CA GLU A 47 11.49 12.94 8.80
C GLU A 47 12.05 13.46 7.47
N GLU A 48 12.64 12.57 6.67
CA GLU A 48 13.09 12.91 5.31
C GLU A 48 11.92 13.37 4.42
N LEU A 49 10.77 12.73 4.51
CA LEU A 49 9.59 13.14 3.72
C LEU A 49 9.02 14.48 4.17
N LYS A 50 9.11 14.83 5.46
CA LYS A 50 8.78 16.16 5.98
C LYS A 50 9.74 17.21 5.42
N LYS A 51 11.06 16.93 5.44
CA LYS A 51 12.09 17.79 4.83
C LYS A 51 11.86 18.02 3.34
N GLU A 52 11.44 16.97 2.62
CA GLU A 52 11.08 17.04 1.19
C GLU A 52 9.72 17.70 0.90
N LYS A 53 8.95 18.14 1.92
CA LYS A 53 7.56 18.62 1.78
C LYS A 53 6.63 17.63 1.06
N LYS A 54 6.90 16.33 1.21
CA LYS A 54 6.11 15.23 0.60
C LYS A 54 5.15 14.56 1.57
N MET A 55 5.17 14.95 2.85
CA MET A 55 4.11 14.59 3.79
C MET A 55 2.99 15.64 3.76
N PRO A 56 1.72 15.21 3.88
CA PRO A 56 0.61 16.13 4.10
C PRO A 56 0.85 17.04 5.31
N VAL A 57 0.46 18.31 5.19
CA VAL A 57 0.54 19.28 6.30
C VAL A 57 -0.43 18.87 7.41
N GLY A 58 0.01 18.97 8.67
CA GLY A 58 -0.80 18.64 9.84
C GLY A 58 -0.96 17.15 10.14
N ILE A 59 -0.21 16.28 9.44
CA ILE A 59 -0.31 14.83 9.65
C ILE A 59 0.25 14.40 11.03
N GLN A 60 -0.55 13.67 11.78
CA GLN A 60 -0.12 13.08 13.04
C GLN A 60 0.44 11.68 12.82
N ILE A 61 1.57 11.36 13.46
CA ILE A 61 2.16 10.02 13.43
C ILE A 61 1.95 9.38 14.79
N ARG A 62 1.36 8.20 14.80
CA ARG A 62 1.07 7.46 16.03
C ARG A 62 1.72 6.08 15.99
N GLN A 63 2.35 5.68 17.08
CA GLN A 63 2.90 4.34 17.27
C GLN A 63 2.07 3.60 18.30
N LEU A 64 1.11 2.80 17.84
CA LEU A 64 0.29 1.99 18.73
C LEU A 64 0.23 0.53 18.29
N LYS A 65 0.62 -0.34 19.20
CA LYS A 65 0.62 -1.79 18.98
C LYS A 65 -0.78 -2.31 18.61
N TYR A 66 -1.84 -1.89 19.31
CA TYR A 66 -3.17 -2.44 19.09
C TYR A 66 -3.80 -2.03 17.75
N LEU A 67 -3.52 -0.81 17.25
CA LEU A 67 -3.98 -0.39 15.92
C LEU A 67 -3.21 -1.11 14.82
N ASN A 68 -1.94 -1.48 15.06
CA ASN A 68 -1.20 -2.34 14.15
C ASN A 68 -1.84 -3.73 14.05
N ASN A 69 -2.49 -4.25 15.09
CA ASN A 69 -3.21 -5.53 15.00
C ASN A 69 -4.36 -5.48 13.99
N ILE A 70 -5.04 -4.34 13.84
CA ILE A 70 -6.10 -4.15 12.83
C ILE A 70 -5.51 -4.21 11.43
N VAL A 71 -4.40 -3.49 11.22
CA VAL A 71 -3.65 -3.52 9.96
C VAL A 71 -3.15 -4.94 9.66
N GLU A 72 -2.57 -5.62 10.65
CA GLU A 72 -2.12 -7.01 10.53
C GLU A 72 -3.28 -7.97 10.23
N GLN A 73 -4.48 -7.71 10.76
CA GLN A 73 -5.69 -8.47 10.47
C GLN A 73 -6.11 -8.33 9.01
N ASP A 74 -6.08 -7.13 8.47
CA ASP A 74 -6.28 -6.87 7.05
C ASP A 74 -5.26 -7.66 6.20
N TYR A 75 -4.03 -7.87 6.68
CA TYR A 75 -3.02 -8.69 5.98
C TYR A 75 -3.19 -10.22 6.12
N ARG A 76 -4.01 -10.74 7.05
CA ARG A 76 -4.07 -12.19 7.34
C ARG A 76 -4.50 -13.02 6.14
N PHE A 77 -5.46 -12.55 5.35
CA PHE A 77 -5.93 -13.30 4.18
C PHE A 77 -4.83 -13.45 3.11
N ILE A 78 -3.99 -12.42 2.95
CA ILE A 78 -2.86 -12.43 2.00
C ILE A 78 -1.80 -13.40 2.49
N LYS A 79 -1.41 -13.31 3.76
CA LYS A 79 -0.46 -14.26 4.38
C LYS A 79 -0.94 -15.70 4.22
N LYS A 80 -2.24 -15.97 4.43
CA LYS A 80 -2.83 -17.30 4.24
C LYS A 80 -2.69 -17.77 2.79
N ARG A 81 -3.02 -16.95 1.81
CA ARG A 81 -2.86 -17.30 0.38
C ARG A 81 -1.40 -17.56 0.00
N ILE A 82 -0.48 -16.69 0.43
CA ILE A 82 0.95 -16.85 0.15
C ILE A 82 1.48 -18.15 0.77
N HIS A 83 1.05 -18.48 1.99
CA HIS A 83 1.43 -19.71 2.66
C HIS A 83 0.94 -20.94 1.89
N SER A 84 -0.31 -20.96 1.44
CA SER A 84 -0.85 -22.04 0.59
C SER A 84 -0.13 -22.18 -0.76
N MET A 85 0.47 -21.10 -1.28
CA MET A 85 1.27 -21.11 -2.51
C MET A 85 2.73 -21.54 -2.29
N LEU A 86 3.13 -21.87 -1.05
CA LEU A 86 4.52 -22.15 -0.65
C LEU A 86 5.49 -20.99 -0.94
N GLY A 87 4.99 -19.76 -0.77
CA GLY A 87 5.75 -18.54 -1.03
C GLY A 87 5.92 -18.22 -2.52
N PHE A 88 6.64 -17.14 -2.81
CA PHE A 88 6.88 -16.69 -4.18
C PHE A 88 8.20 -17.23 -4.72
N LYS A 89 8.21 -17.71 -5.97
CA LYS A 89 9.42 -18.23 -6.62
C LYS A 89 10.34 -17.15 -7.20
N SER A 90 9.80 -15.95 -7.49
CA SER A 90 10.59 -14.82 -8.00
C SER A 90 10.00 -13.47 -7.55
N PHE A 91 10.82 -12.42 -7.55
CA PHE A 91 10.35 -11.05 -7.26
C PHE A 91 9.33 -10.54 -8.27
N LYS A 92 9.49 -10.89 -9.56
CA LYS A 92 8.57 -10.49 -10.63
C LYS A 92 7.19 -11.12 -10.41
N THR A 93 7.16 -12.41 -10.12
CA THR A 93 5.93 -13.15 -9.82
C THR A 93 5.28 -12.63 -8.54
N ALA A 94 6.06 -12.41 -7.48
CA ALA A 94 5.58 -11.85 -6.21
C ALA A 94 4.90 -10.49 -6.41
N THR A 95 5.55 -9.60 -7.16
CA THR A 95 5.02 -8.25 -7.44
C THR A 95 3.69 -8.34 -8.20
N SER A 96 3.62 -9.16 -9.25
CA SER A 96 2.40 -9.31 -10.06
C SER A 96 1.24 -9.88 -9.25
N ILE A 97 1.50 -10.90 -8.43
CA ILE A 97 0.48 -11.51 -7.56
C ILE A 97 0.00 -10.53 -6.49
N LEU A 98 0.91 -9.79 -5.84
CA LEU A 98 0.55 -8.81 -4.82
C LEU A 98 -0.31 -7.69 -5.41
N ILE A 99 0.02 -7.18 -6.60
CA ILE A 99 -0.81 -6.19 -7.31
C ILE A 99 -2.20 -6.76 -7.60
N GLY A 100 -2.31 -8.00 -8.10
CA GLY A 100 -3.60 -8.63 -8.33
C GLY A 100 -4.42 -8.82 -7.04
N MET A 101 -3.78 -9.18 -5.93
CA MET A 101 -4.44 -9.28 -4.63
C MET A 101 -4.92 -7.92 -4.10
N GLU A 102 -4.12 -6.87 -4.30
CA GLU A 102 -4.46 -5.47 -4.00
C GLU A 102 -5.71 -5.04 -4.78
N ALA A 103 -5.72 -5.28 -6.10
CA ALA A 103 -6.84 -5.01 -6.99
C ALA A 103 -8.14 -5.67 -6.50
N MET A 104 -8.10 -6.98 -6.26
CA MET A 104 -9.26 -7.74 -5.82
C MET A 104 -9.75 -7.30 -4.44
N HIS A 105 -8.84 -6.90 -3.55
CA HIS A 105 -9.22 -6.37 -2.24
C HIS A 105 -9.94 -5.02 -2.35
N MET A 106 -9.44 -4.12 -3.21
CA MET A 106 -10.10 -2.83 -3.49
C MET A 106 -11.50 -3.02 -4.08
N ILE A 107 -11.67 -3.93 -5.04
CA ILE A 107 -12.98 -4.30 -5.61
C ILE A 107 -13.92 -4.77 -4.48
N LYS A 108 -13.48 -5.74 -3.68
CA LYS A 108 -14.29 -6.33 -2.60
C LYS A 108 -14.71 -5.31 -1.54
N LYS A 109 -13.89 -4.30 -1.28
CA LYS A 109 -14.16 -3.23 -0.30
C LYS A 109 -14.98 -2.06 -0.88
N GLY A 110 -15.34 -2.09 -2.17
CA GLY A 110 -16.05 -0.99 -2.82
C GLY A 110 -15.24 0.30 -2.91
N GLN A 111 -13.90 0.20 -2.86
CA GLN A 111 -13.01 1.38 -2.88
C GLN A 111 -12.83 1.98 -4.27
N ILE A 112 -13.39 1.34 -5.29
CA ILE A 112 -13.32 1.77 -6.68
C ILE A 112 -14.56 2.61 -6.96
N HIS A 113 -14.38 3.93 -7.05
CA HIS A 113 -15.42 4.84 -7.52
C HIS A 113 -15.51 4.78 -9.04
N LEU A 114 -16.08 3.69 -9.57
CA LEU A 114 -16.53 3.66 -10.96
C LEU A 114 -17.85 4.45 -11.02
N ARG A 115 -17.78 5.78 -11.17
CA ARG A 115 -18.97 6.66 -11.24
C ARG A 115 -20.00 6.19 -12.27
N HIS A 116 -19.54 5.50 -13.32
CA HIS A 116 -20.33 4.69 -14.24
C HIS A 116 -19.57 3.40 -14.56
N GLN A 117 -20.25 2.26 -14.72
CA GLN A 117 -19.67 1.00 -15.20
C GLN A 117 -19.34 1.07 -16.70
N SER A 118 -18.65 2.12 -17.15
CA SER A 118 -18.18 2.24 -18.52
C SER A 118 -16.92 1.39 -18.72
N ILE A 119 -16.77 0.85 -19.93
CA ILE A 119 -15.57 0.11 -20.35
C ILE A 119 -14.32 0.98 -20.19
N GLN A 120 -14.45 2.29 -20.42
CA GLN A 120 -13.37 3.27 -20.26
C GLN A 120 -12.87 3.37 -18.81
N ASN A 121 -13.78 3.44 -17.83
CA ASN A 121 -13.39 3.51 -16.42
C ASN A 121 -12.75 2.21 -15.93
N GLN A 122 -13.20 1.05 -16.44
CA GLN A 122 -12.58 -0.24 -16.16
C GLN A 122 -11.17 -0.32 -16.75
N LYS A 123 -10.99 0.18 -17.98
CA LYS A 123 -9.68 0.27 -18.63
C LYS A 123 -8.72 1.16 -17.83
N GLU A 124 -9.17 2.36 -17.43
CA GLU A 124 -8.38 3.28 -16.60
C GLU A 124 -7.99 2.65 -15.26
N PHE A 125 -8.90 1.96 -14.58
CA PHE A 125 -8.59 1.23 -13.35
C PHE A 125 -7.51 0.16 -13.56
N ILE A 126 -7.61 -0.63 -14.62
CA ILE A 126 -6.60 -1.65 -14.95
C ILE A 126 -5.23 -1.00 -15.21
N HIS A 127 -5.18 0.09 -15.98
CA HIS A 127 -3.94 0.82 -16.22
C HIS A 127 -3.34 1.37 -14.90
N GLN A 128 -4.17 1.95 -14.03
CA GLN A 128 -3.72 2.51 -12.75
C GLN A 128 -3.19 1.44 -11.78
N VAL A 129 -3.84 0.28 -11.72
CA VAL A 129 -3.47 -0.78 -10.78
C VAL A 129 -2.25 -1.57 -11.24
N PHE A 130 -2.22 -1.95 -12.52
CA PHE A 130 -1.14 -2.77 -13.07
C PHE A 130 -0.02 -1.95 -13.69
N ASN A 131 -0.15 -0.62 -13.70
CA ASN A 131 0.87 0.30 -14.18
C ASN A 131 1.28 0.01 -15.63
N PHE A 132 0.34 -0.49 -16.45
CA PHE A 132 0.55 -0.69 -17.89
C PHE A 132 0.76 0.67 -18.54
N MET A 133 1.97 0.95 -19.03
CA MET A 133 2.23 2.11 -19.87
C MET A 133 1.43 1.95 -21.16
N THR A 134 0.45 2.82 -21.38
CA THR A 134 -0.08 3.17 -22.71
C THR A 134 0.65 4.36 -23.25
#